data_AF-A0A640VNT9-F1
#
_entry.id   AF-A0A640VNT9-F1
#
_cell.length_a   1.000
_cell.length_b   1.000
_cell.length_c   1.000
_cell.angle_alpha   90.00
_cell.angle_beta   90.00
_cell.angle_gamma   90.00
#
_symmetry.space_group_name_H-M   'P 1'
#
loop_
_entity.id
_entity.type
_entity.pdbx_description
1 polymer ?
#
loop_
_entity_poly.entity_id
_entity_poly.type
_entity_poly.pdbx_seq_one_letter_code
_entity_poly.pdbx_strand_id
1 'polypeptide(L)'
;MIDIEYARTMSRYDRWQNQSLVAAADRMTQQDGWKDRGAFFGSIAGTLNHILWDHRVWLARQRGDSATASEIGARQPYTNAPREWSDYKRQRRALDEETGTWCDRLTAADVSRPVRWMRGNTPVVTEFGFNLVHMFNHATHHRGQVHAMLTAAGVDPGSTDLPMLPNDV
;
A
#
# COMPACT_ATOMS: atom_id res chain seq x y z
N MET A 1 13.01 14.37 -9.91
CA MET A 1 13.82 14.29 -8.67
C MET A 1 12.83 13.91 -7.57
N ILE A 2 13.17 13.01 -6.66
CA ILE A 2 12.24 12.61 -5.59
C ILE A 2 12.29 13.73 -4.54
N ASP A 3 11.17 14.38 -4.27
CA ASP A 3 11.06 15.51 -3.33
C ASP A 3 9.79 15.39 -2.46
N ILE A 4 9.52 16.42 -1.66
CA ILE A 4 8.37 16.44 -0.75
C ILE A 4 7.03 16.51 -1.51
N GLU A 5 6.99 17.15 -2.68
CA GLU A 5 5.78 17.28 -3.49
C GLU A 5 5.46 15.95 -4.19
N TYR A 6 6.50 15.21 -4.62
CA TYR A 6 6.35 13.82 -5.04
C TYR A 6 5.73 12.96 -3.93
N ALA A 7 6.21 13.08 -2.69
CA ALA A 7 5.69 12.33 -1.56
C ALA A 7 4.19 12.62 -1.31
N ARG A 8 3.82 13.89 -1.29
CA ARG A 8 2.43 14.36 -1.10
C ARG A 8 1.51 13.96 -2.26
N THR A 9 2.00 14.08 -3.49
CA THR A 9 1.23 13.68 -4.67
C THR A 9 0.96 12.19 -4.65
N MET A 10 1.99 11.38 -4.38
CA MET A 10 1.85 9.94 -4.37
C MET A 10 1.06 9.42 -3.17
N SER A 11 1.09 10.08 -2.00
CA SER A 11 0.24 9.69 -0.86
C SER A 11 -1.25 9.93 -1.15
N ARG A 12 -1.59 11.07 -1.76
CA ARG A 12 -2.97 11.38 -2.21
C ARG A 12 -3.43 10.40 -3.30
N TYR A 13 -2.58 10.14 -4.29
CA TYR A 13 -2.86 9.13 -5.32
C TYR A 13 -3.06 7.73 -4.73
N ASP A 14 -2.21 7.33 -3.78
CA ASP A 14 -2.33 6.03 -3.11
C ASP A 14 -3.67 5.89 -2.39
N ARG A 15 -4.06 6.91 -1.61
CA ARG A 15 -5.34 6.97 -0.90
C ARG A 15 -6.53 6.87 -1.87
N TRP A 16 -6.53 7.65 -2.94
CA TRP A 16 -7.59 7.63 -3.95
C TRP A 16 -7.75 6.25 -4.58
N GLN A 17 -6.64 5.64 -4.98
CA GLN A 17 -6.66 4.33 -5.62
C GLN A 17 -7.06 3.22 -4.64
N ASN A 18 -6.61 3.30 -3.38
CA ASN A 18 -7.06 2.37 -2.33
C ASN A 18 -8.58 2.47 -2.12
N GLN A 19 -9.13 3.70 -2.05
CA GLN A 19 -10.58 3.92 -1.93
C GLN A 19 -11.36 3.40 -3.13
N SER A 20 -10.86 3.62 -4.34
CA SER A 20 -11.52 3.16 -5.58
C SER A 20 -11.61 1.63 -5.63
N LEU A 21 -10.51 0.94 -5.31
CA LEU A 21 -10.51 -0.53 -5.26
C LEU A 21 -11.36 -1.08 -4.11
N VAL A 22 -11.37 -0.43 -2.95
CA VAL A 22 -12.24 -0.79 -1.82
C VAL A 22 -13.71 -0.65 -2.21
N ALA A 23 -14.10 0.46 -2.85
CA ALA A 23 -15.46 0.70 -3.30
C ALA A 23 -15.89 -0.32 -4.38
N ALA A 24 -14.97 -0.69 -5.28
CA ALA A 24 -15.22 -1.74 -6.26
C ALA A 24 -15.43 -3.10 -5.59
N ALA A 25 -14.54 -3.49 -4.68
CA ALA A 25 -14.62 -4.75 -3.93
C ALA A 25 -15.84 -4.80 -2.98
N ASP A 26 -16.37 -3.67 -2.51
CA ASP A 26 -17.62 -3.59 -1.74
C ASP A 26 -18.84 -4.12 -2.50
N ARG A 27 -18.77 -4.23 -3.83
CA ARG A 27 -19.83 -4.83 -4.67
C ARG A 27 -19.70 -6.34 -4.80
N MET A 28 -18.71 -6.96 -4.17
CA MET A 28 -18.47 -8.40 -4.20
C MET A 28 -18.91 -9.06 -2.89
N THR A 29 -19.23 -10.35 -2.96
CA THR A 29 -19.37 -11.16 -1.75
C THR A 29 -17.99 -11.43 -1.13
N GLN A 30 -17.94 -11.71 0.17
CA GLN A 30 -16.69 -12.11 0.82
C GLN A 30 -16.08 -13.35 0.14
N GLN A 31 -16.91 -14.33 -0.23
CA GLN A 31 -16.47 -15.53 -0.94
C GLN A 31 -15.81 -15.18 -2.29
N ASP A 32 -16.41 -14.28 -3.07
CA ASP A 32 -15.86 -13.88 -4.38
C ASP A 32 -14.53 -13.13 -4.25
N GLY A 33 -14.38 -12.29 -3.22
CA GLY A 33 -13.14 -11.58 -2.93
C GLY A 33 -11.97 -12.51 -2.58
N TRP A 34 -12.27 -13.66 -1.96
CA TRP A 34 -11.29 -14.68 -1.58
C TRP A 34 -11.07 -15.77 -2.64
N LYS A 35 -11.92 -15.87 -3.65
CA LYS A 35 -11.78 -16.86 -4.73
C LYS A 35 -10.46 -16.66 -5.49
N ASP A 36 -9.75 -17.77 -5.71
CA ASP A 36 -8.51 -17.80 -6.49
C ASP A 36 -8.75 -17.34 -7.94
N ARG A 37 -7.83 -16.50 -8.41
CA ARG A 37 -7.82 -15.88 -9.74
C ARG A 37 -6.44 -15.95 -10.38
N GLY A 38 -5.52 -16.76 -9.82
CA GLY A 38 -4.19 -16.97 -10.38
C GLY A 38 -3.25 -15.77 -10.27
N ALA A 39 -3.58 -14.77 -9.44
CA ALA A 39 -2.63 -13.72 -9.07
C ALA A 39 -1.50 -14.29 -8.20
N PHE A 40 -0.39 -13.57 -8.05
CA PHE A 40 0.73 -14.01 -7.21
C PHE A 40 0.29 -14.32 -5.76
N PHE A 41 -0.70 -13.60 -5.24
CA PHE A 41 -1.31 -13.85 -3.93
C PHE A 41 -2.67 -14.55 -4.00
N GLY A 42 -2.95 -15.22 -5.12
CA GLY A 42 -4.16 -16.01 -5.40
C GLY A 42 -5.40 -15.15 -5.69
N SER A 43 -5.83 -14.33 -4.74
CA SER A 43 -7.13 -13.63 -4.78
C SER A 43 -7.02 -12.12 -4.68
N ILE A 44 -8.16 -11.43 -4.87
CA ILE A 44 -8.30 -9.99 -4.65
C ILE A 44 -7.99 -9.65 -3.19
N ALA A 45 -8.63 -10.33 -2.25
CA ALA A 45 -8.41 -10.12 -0.82
C ALA A 45 -6.95 -10.44 -0.41
N GLY A 46 -6.37 -11.52 -0.94
CA GLY A 46 -4.97 -11.87 -0.69
C GLY A 46 -4.00 -10.79 -1.15
N THR A 47 -4.23 -10.23 -2.34
CA THR A 47 -3.40 -9.16 -2.90
C THR A 47 -3.58 -7.84 -2.15
N LEU A 48 -4.82 -7.48 -1.79
CA LEU A 48 -5.10 -6.28 -0.99
C LEU A 48 -4.48 -6.36 0.41
N ASN A 49 -4.53 -7.54 1.04
CA ASN A 49 -3.90 -7.78 2.34
C ASN A 49 -2.36 -7.66 2.26
N HIS A 50 -1.74 -8.17 1.18
CA HIS A 50 -0.33 -7.96 0.92
C HIS A 50 0.04 -6.48 0.81
N ILE A 51 -0.72 -5.70 0.04
CA ILE A 51 -0.48 -4.25 -0.09
C ILE A 51 -0.58 -3.56 1.28
N LEU A 52 -1.58 -3.92 2.10
CA LEU A 52 -1.72 -3.37 3.45
C LEU A 52 -0.52 -3.71 4.35
N TRP A 53 -0.07 -4.96 4.33
CA TRP A 53 1.08 -5.41 5.10
C TRP A 53 2.37 -4.72 4.66
N ASP A 54 2.67 -4.72 3.36
CA ASP A 54 3.92 -4.17 2.82
C ASP A 54 4.02 -2.67 3.08
N HIS A 55 2.92 -1.93 2.91
CA HIS A 55 2.86 -0.51 3.20
C HIS A 55 3.23 -0.23 4.67
N ARG A 56 2.73 -1.02 5.63
CA ARG A 56 3.10 -0.88 7.06
C ARG A 56 4.58 -1.13 7.30
N VAL A 57 5.14 -2.19 6.70
CA VAL A 57 6.56 -2.52 6.83
C VAL A 57 7.42 -1.37 6.33
N TRP A 58 7.14 -0.85 5.13
CA TRP A 58 7.91 0.24 4.56
C TRP A 58 7.74 1.56 5.29
N LEU A 59 6.52 1.90 5.73
CA LEU A 59 6.29 3.11 6.52
C LEU A 59 7.07 3.07 7.85
N ALA A 60 7.08 1.93 8.55
CA ALA A 60 7.86 1.75 9.77
C ALA A 60 9.37 1.90 9.50
N ARG A 61 9.90 1.26 8.44
CA ARG A 61 11.30 1.42 8.02
C ARG A 61 11.64 2.88 7.74
N GLN A 62 10.79 3.57 6.98
CA GLN A 62 11.00 4.96 6.63
C GLN A 62 11.07 5.85 7.88
N ARG A 63 10.31 5.55 8.92
CA ARG A 63 10.34 6.26 10.21
C ARG A 63 11.52 5.88 11.11
N GLY A 64 12.37 4.95 10.69
CA GLY A 64 13.48 4.44 11.49
C GLY A 64 13.05 3.40 12.53
N ASP A 65 11.78 2.98 12.53
CA ASP A 65 11.24 1.97 13.44
C ASP A 65 11.49 0.56 12.90
N SER A 66 12.76 0.16 12.93
CA SER A 66 13.19 -1.15 12.44
C SER A 66 12.63 -2.32 13.26
N ALA A 67 12.32 -2.10 14.54
CA ALA A 67 11.77 -3.12 15.42
C ALA A 67 10.33 -3.47 14.99
N THR A 68 9.47 -2.46 14.86
CA THR A 68 8.10 -2.67 14.37
C THR A 68 8.08 -3.19 12.94
N ALA A 69 8.94 -2.69 12.05
CA ALA A 69 9.04 -3.23 10.69
C ALA A 69 9.40 -4.73 10.66
N SER A 70 10.32 -5.16 11.53
CA SER A 70 10.74 -6.57 11.63
C SER A 70 9.63 -7.44 12.24
N GLU A 71 8.95 -6.94 13.26
CA GLU A 71 7.82 -7.63 13.89
C GLU A 71 6.68 -7.88 12.89
N ILE A 72 6.28 -6.85 12.13
CA ILE A 72 5.25 -6.97 11.10
C ILE A 72 5.74 -7.91 10.00
N GLY A 73 7.00 -7.79 9.58
CA GLY A 73 7.61 -8.62 8.55
C GLY A 73 7.68 -10.10 8.90
N ALA A 74 7.80 -10.45 10.19
CA ALA A 74 7.90 -11.82 10.67
C ALA A 74 6.55 -12.55 10.78
N ARG A 75 5.41 -11.84 10.77
CA ARG A 75 4.09 -12.46 10.90
C ARG A 75 3.68 -13.15 9.57
N GLN A 76 3.59 -14.48 9.59
CA GLN A 76 3.03 -15.35 8.53
C GLN A 76 1.49 -15.44 8.65
N PRO A 77 0.70 -15.65 7.58
CA PRO A 77 0.80 -15.23 6.18
C PRO A 77 0.02 -13.92 5.94
N TYR A 78 0.72 -12.87 5.53
CA TYR A 78 0.18 -11.53 5.27
C TYR A 78 -0.93 -11.48 4.22
N THR A 79 -1.12 -12.53 3.42
CA THR A 79 -2.22 -12.64 2.45
C THR A 79 -3.53 -13.10 3.09
N ASN A 80 -3.50 -13.73 4.27
CA ASN A 80 -4.68 -14.35 4.87
C ASN A 80 -5.31 -13.51 5.99
N ALA A 81 -4.73 -12.36 6.33
CA ALA A 81 -5.27 -11.47 7.35
C ALA A 81 -5.14 -10.00 6.93
N PRO A 82 -6.15 -9.16 7.19
CA PRO A 82 -7.44 -9.49 7.81
C PRO A 82 -8.36 -10.35 6.91
N ARG A 83 -9.14 -11.25 7.53
CA ARG A 83 -10.15 -12.07 6.81
C ARG A 83 -11.47 -11.35 6.62
N GLU A 84 -11.85 -10.58 7.62
CA GLU A 84 -13.06 -9.79 7.61
C GLU A 84 -12.85 -8.52 6.78
N TRP A 85 -13.72 -8.32 5.80
CA TRP A 85 -13.61 -7.18 4.89
C TRP A 85 -13.76 -5.84 5.61
N SER A 86 -14.62 -5.78 6.64
CA SER A 86 -14.76 -4.60 7.50
C SER A 86 -13.47 -4.26 8.25
N ASP A 87 -12.70 -5.28 8.65
CA ASP A 87 -11.42 -5.12 9.31
C ASP A 87 -10.35 -4.60 8.33
N TYR A 88 -10.31 -5.16 7.11
CA TYR A 88 -9.49 -4.61 6.03
C TYR A 88 -9.77 -3.13 5.80
N LYS A 89 -11.04 -2.74 5.60
CA LYS A 89 -11.42 -1.35 5.32
C LYS A 89 -11.00 -0.41 6.44
N ARG A 90 -11.20 -0.79 7.70
CA ARG A 90 -10.77 -0.01 8.86
C ARG A 90 -9.26 0.20 8.88
N GLN A 91 -8.51 -0.89 8.70
CA GLN A 91 -7.06 -0.88 8.72
C GLN A 91 -6.44 -0.10 7.55
N ARG A 92 -7.01 -0.26 6.34
CA ARG A 92 -6.57 0.47 5.14
C ARG A 92 -6.80 1.97 5.28
N ARG A 93 -8.00 2.38 5.72
CA ARG A 93 -8.33 3.80 5.96
C ARG A 93 -7.38 4.44 6.97
N ALA A 94 -7.17 3.79 8.12
CA ALA A 94 -6.27 4.30 9.15
C ALA A 94 -4.84 4.46 8.62
N LEU A 95 -4.35 3.49 7.84
CA LEU A 95 -3.02 3.58 7.24
C LEU A 95 -2.92 4.66 6.15
N ASP A 96 -3.96 4.87 5.35
CA ASP A 96 -3.99 5.97 4.36
C ASP A 96 -3.90 7.35 5.05
N GLU A 97 -4.67 7.55 6.12
CA GLU A 97 -4.67 8.80 6.90
C GLU A 97 -3.32 9.03 7.60
N GLU A 98 -2.75 7.97 8.15
CA GLU A 98 -1.43 7.97 8.78
C GLU A 98 -0.31 8.31 7.77
N THR A 99 -0.35 7.69 6.59
CA THR A 99 0.64 7.95 5.52
C THR A 99 0.51 9.37 4.98
N GLY A 100 -0.71 9.87 4.78
CA GLY A 100 -0.94 11.26 4.38
C GLY A 100 -0.33 12.24 5.39
N THR A 101 -0.71 12.10 6.66
CA THR A 101 -0.19 12.94 7.76
C THR A 101 1.34 12.88 7.86
N TRP A 102 1.91 11.70 7.63
CA TRP A 102 3.35 11.51 7.64
C TRP A 102 4.04 12.19 6.46
N CYS A 103 3.52 12.03 5.24
CA CYS A 103 4.03 12.70 4.04
C CYS A 103 3.95 14.23 4.15
N ASP A 104 2.88 14.77 4.74
CA ASP A 104 2.71 16.22 4.91
C ASP A 104 3.78 16.84 5.80
N ARG A 105 4.29 16.07 6.77
CA ARG A 105 5.32 16.49 7.74
C ARG A 105 6.75 16.32 7.23
N LEU A 106 6.95 15.71 6.07
CA LEU A 106 8.30 15.52 5.52
C LEU A 106 8.93 16.87 5.15
N THR A 107 10.22 16.97 5.42
CA THR A 107 11.06 18.09 5.02
C THR A 107 11.97 17.70 3.86
N ALA A 108 12.54 18.68 3.15
CA ALA A 108 13.52 18.40 2.10
C ALA A 108 14.73 17.60 2.62
N ALA A 109 15.12 17.80 3.88
CA ALA A 109 16.23 17.07 4.50
C ALA A 109 15.90 15.59 4.72
N ASP A 110 14.62 15.23 4.92
CA ASP A 110 14.22 13.83 5.07
C ASP A 110 14.43 13.04 3.78
N VAL A 111 14.19 13.65 2.62
CA VAL A 111 14.20 12.91 1.34
C VAL A 111 15.59 12.39 0.97
N SER A 112 16.64 13.04 1.46
CA SER A 112 18.04 12.67 1.20
C SER A 112 18.68 11.84 2.31
N ARG A 113 17.98 11.56 3.41
CA ARG A 113 18.60 10.85 4.55
C ARG A 113 18.73 9.35 4.30
N PRO A 114 19.72 8.68 4.90
CA PRO A 114 19.80 7.23 4.86
C PRO A 114 18.69 6.61 5.72
N VAL A 115 18.22 5.44 5.29
CA VAL A 115 17.26 4.60 6.00
C VAL A 115 17.92 3.26 6.29
N ARG A 116 18.00 2.92 7.57
CA ARG A 116 18.63 1.70 8.05
C ARG A 116 17.55 0.72 8.49
N TRP A 117 17.64 -0.52 8.05
CA TRP A 117 16.70 -1.58 8.40
C TRP A 117 17.36 -2.95 8.28
N MET A 118 16.70 -3.98 8.82
CA MET A 118 17.21 -5.36 8.82
C MET A 118 16.47 -6.22 7.80
N ARG A 119 17.22 -6.92 6.94
CA ARG A 119 16.72 -7.97 6.06
C ARG A 119 17.10 -9.33 6.66
N GLY A 120 16.20 -9.89 7.47
CA GLY A 120 16.58 -10.99 8.36
C GLY A 120 17.69 -10.51 9.31
N ASN A 121 18.85 -11.18 9.29
CA ASN A 121 20.00 -10.77 10.12
C ASN A 121 21.00 -9.86 9.37
N THR A 122 20.69 -9.44 8.15
CA THR A 122 21.58 -8.59 7.34
C THR A 122 21.18 -7.11 7.47
N PRO A 123 22.07 -6.22 7.94
CA PRO A 123 21.80 -4.79 7.94
C PRO A 123 21.79 -4.25 6.51
N VAL A 124 20.82 -3.39 6.22
CA VAL A 124 20.65 -2.73 4.92
C VAL A 124 20.57 -1.22 5.14
N VAL A 125 21.20 -0.47 4.24
CA VAL A 125 21.10 0.99 4.16
C VAL A 125 20.63 1.35 2.76
N THR A 126 19.53 2.09 2.68
CA THR A 126 19.00 2.63 1.42
C THR A 126 18.71 4.12 1.56
N GLU A 127 18.52 4.82 0.44
CA GLU A 127 18.11 6.22 0.46
C GLU A 127 16.61 6.35 0.73
N PHE A 128 16.22 7.34 1.53
CA PHE A 128 14.82 7.59 1.88
C PHE A 128 13.95 7.78 0.64
N GLY A 129 14.37 8.64 -0.29
CA GLY A 129 13.65 8.89 -1.54
C GLY A 129 13.43 7.61 -2.34
N PHE A 130 14.47 6.76 -2.45
CA PHE A 130 14.37 5.48 -3.16
C PHE A 130 13.31 4.56 -2.52
N ASN A 131 13.32 4.41 -1.19
CA ASN A 131 12.32 3.61 -0.49
C ASN A 131 10.91 4.18 -0.63
N LEU A 132 10.77 5.51 -0.72
CA LEU A 132 9.49 6.18 -0.89
C LEU A 132 8.89 5.83 -2.25
N VAL A 133 9.70 5.91 -3.31
CA VAL A 133 9.30 5.48 -4.66
C VAL A 133 8.94 4.00 -4.65
N HIS A 134 9.77 3.15 -4.04
CA HIS A 134 9.51 1.72 -3.96
C HIS A 134 8.15 1.41 -3.32
N MET A 135 7.85 2.02 -2.16
CA MET A 135 6.60 1.81 -1.43
C MET A 135 5.37 2.10 -2.30
N PHE A 136 5.32 3.27 -2.95
CA PHE A 136 4.18 3.64 -3.81
C PHE A 136 4.14 2.86 -5.14
N ASN A 137 5.29 2.55 -5.72
CA ASN A 137 5.36 1.79 -6.97
C ASN A 137 4.95 0.32 -6.77
N HIS A 138 5.38 -0.29 -5.67
CA HIS A 138 5.00 -1.66 -5.31
C HIS A 138 3.49 -1.77 -5.07
N ALA A 139 2.90 -0.80 -4.35
CA ALA A 139 1.45 -0.71 -4.20
C ALA A 139 0.75 -0.57 -5.57
N THR A 140 1.26 0.30 -6.46
CA THR A 140 0.71 0.50 -7.81
C THR A 140 0.74 -0.79 -8.65
N HIS A 141 1.84 -1.53 -8.61
CA HIS A 141 1.96 -2.83 -9.30
C HIS A 141 0.87 -3.82 -8.86
N HIS A 142 0.71 -4.02 -7.54
CA HIS A 142 -0.27 -4.98 -7.03
C HIS A 142 -1.71 -4.49 -7.14
N ARG A 143 -1.95 -3.17 -7.06
CA ARG A 143 -3.25 -2.59 -7.42
C ARG A 143 -3.62 -2.85 -8.88
N GLY A 144 -2.66 -2.83 -9.79
CA GLY A 144 -2.88 -3.23 -11.19
C GLY A 144 -3.37 -4.69 -11.32
N GLN A 145 -2.83 -5.61 -10.50
CA GLN A 145 -3.32 -6.99 -10.44
C GLN A 145 -4.77 -7.05 -9.92
N VAL A 146 -5.08 -6.30 -8.85
CA VAL A 146 -6.45 -6.23 -8.29
C VAL A 146 -7.42 -5.62 -9.29
N HIS A 147 -7.03 -4.55 -9.97
CA HIS A 147 -7.82 -3.87 -11.00
C HIS A 147 -8.21 -4.85 -12.13
N ALA A 148 -7.23 -5.59 -12.66
CA ALA A 148 -7.48 -6.62 -13.67
C ALA A 148 -8.43 -7.72 -13.17
N MET A 149 -8.24 -8.20 -11.93
CA MET A 149 -9.10 -9.22 -11.33
C MET A 149 -10.53 -8.76 -11.08
N LEU A 150 -10.73 -7.50 -10.67
CA LEU A 150 -12.06 -6.88 -10.51
C LEU A 150 -12.75 -6.75 -11.87
N THR A 151 -12.03 -6.23 -12.87
CA THR A 151 -12.53 -6.09 -14.25
C THR A 151 -12.97 -7.45 -14.81
N ALA A 152 -12.15 -8.48 -14.64
CA ALA A 152 -12.49 -9.85 -15.07
C ALA A 152 -13.69 -10.44 -14.31
N ALA A 153 -13.98 -9.96 -13.10
CA ALA A 153 -15.17 -10.32 -12.34
C ALA A 153 -16.41 -9.46 -12.71
N GLY A 154 -16.32 -8.59 -13.72
CA GLY A 154 -17.40 -7.71 -14.15
C GLY A 154 -17.59 -6.48 -13.26
N VAL A 155 -16.61 -6.14 -12.43
CA VAL A 155 -16.65 -5.02 -11.49
C VAL A 155 -15.71 -3.93 -11.99
N ASP A 156 -16.23 -2.75 -12.29
CA ASP A 156 -15.41 -1.62 -12.79
C ASP A 156 -14.72 -0.85 -11.64
N PRO A 157 -13.39 -0.91 -11.48
CA PRO A 157 -12.67 -0.19 -10.44
C PRO A 157 -12.43 1.30 -10.74
N GLY A 158 -12.75 1.79 -11.95
CA GLY A 158 -12.54 3.17 -12.36
C GLY A 158 -11.14 3.50 -12.88
N SER A 159 -10.88 4.80 -13.07
CA SER A 159 -9.63 5.33 -13.62
C SER A 159 -8.46 5.23 -12.63
N THR A 160 -7.25 5.07 -13.19
CA THR A 160 -5.99 5.04 -12.45
C THR A 160 -5.06 6.19 -12.83
N ASP A 161 -5.49 7.08 -13.73
CA ASP A 161 -4.59 8.05 -14.33
C ASP A 161 -4.36 9.24 -13.38
N LEU A 162 -3.10 9.56 -13.09
CA LEU A 162 -2.72 10.68 -12.21
C LEU A 162 -3.37 12.02 -12.57
N PRO A 163 -3.53 12.41 -13.85
CA PRO A 163 -4.26 13.63 -14.21
C PRO A 163 -5.73 13.67 -13.76
N MET A 164 -6.32 12.52 -13.42
CA MET A 164 -7.69 12.39 -12.90
C MET A 164 -7.75 12.39 -11.37
N LEU A 165 -6.62 12.53 -10.67
CA LEU A 165 -6.57 12.61 -9.20
C LEU A 165 -7.47 13.75 -8.70
N PRO A 166 -8.52 13.47 -7.91
CA PRO A 166 -9.39 14.52 -7.39
C PRO A 166 -8.65 15.45 -6.43
N ASN A 167 -9.10 16.70 -6.32
CA ASN A 167 -8.47 17.70 -5.45
C ASN A 167 -8.73 17.44 -3.96
N ASP A 168 -9.80 16.72 -3.62
CA ASP A 168 -10.34 16.53 -2.27
C ASP A 168 -10.05 15.14 -1.66
N VAL A 169 -9.09 14.39 -2.21
CA VAL A 169 -8.60 13.13 -1.63
C VAL A 169 -7.57 13.38 -0.52
#